data_AF-A0A960D811-F1
#
_entry.id   AF-A0A960D811-F1
#
_cell.length_a   1.000
_cell.length_b   1.000
_cell.length_c   1.000
_cell.angle_alpha   90.00
_cell.angle_beta   90.00
_cell.angle_gamma   90.00
#
_symmetry.space_group_name_H-M   'P 1'
#
loop_
_entity.id
_entity.type
_entity.pdbx_description
1 polymer ?
#
loop_
_entity_poly.entity_id
_entity_poly.type
_entity_poly.pdbx_seq_one_letter_code
_entity_poly.pdbx_strand_id
1 'polypeptide(L)'
;MRETSNPVFRSLPKQQGGYAQFGSGVAGAQQVAYQTEAYGYPPQTGVSRPMTIDDVVTKTGITLALLSAVAVVSYFLVSANIALAMPFTLVGALGGLALVLIATFGRKQDNPAIVLSYAAL
;
A
#
# COMPACT_ATOMS: atom_id res chain seq x y z
N MET A 1 -32.85 -18.81 1.54
CA MET A 1 -31.80 -17.80 1.29
C MET A 1 -31.16 -18.14 -0.05
N ARG A 2 -31.22 -17.25 -1.05
CA ARG A 2 -30.59 -17.50 -2.37
C ARG A 2 -29.21 -16.87 -2.33
N GLU A 3 -28.15 -17.67 -2.28
CA GLU A 3 -26.78 -17.15 -2.43
C GLU A 3 -26.49 -16.92 -3.91
N THR A 4 -25.87 -15.78 -4.24
CA THR A 4 -25.53 -15.42 -5.62
C THR A 4 -24.26 -16.15 -6.06
N SER A 5 -24.28 -16.70 -7.28
CA SER A 5 -23.14 -17.37 -7.90
C SER A 5 -22.08 -16.41 -8.44
N ASN A 6 -22.34 -15.09 -8.38
CA ASN A 6 -21.39 -14.08 -8.86
C ASN A 6 -20.27 -13.84 -7.84
N PRO A 7 -18.99 -14.08 -8.19
CA PRO A 7 -17.86 -13.94 -7.27
C PRO A 7 -17.65 -12.52 -6.74
N VAL A 8 -18.10 -11.49 -7.47
CA VAL A 8 -18.01 -10.08 -7.05
C VAL A 8 -18.86 -9.78 -5.81
N PHE A 9 -19.97 -10.51 -5.62
CA PHE A 9 -20.90 -10.26 -4.53
C PHE A 9 -20.65 -11.11 -3.29
N ARG A 10 -19.63 -11.96 -3.30
CA ARG A 10 -19.25 -12.77 -2.12
C ARG A 10 -18.60 -11.95 -1.01
N SER A 11 -17.97 -10.83 -1.33
CA SER A 11 -17.31 -9.94 -0.37
C SER A 11 -18.25 -8.89 0.22
N LEU A 12 -19.49 -8.80 -0.27
CA LEU A 12 -20.45 -7.87 0.29
C LEU A 12 -20.92 -8.38 1.66
N PRO A 13 -21.03 -7.51 2.68
CA PRO A 13 -21.66 -7.86 3.94
C PRO A 13 -23.05 -8.44 3.65
N LYS A 14 -23.32 -9.65 4.16
CA LYS A 14 -24.64 -10.28 4.04
C LYS A 14 -25.61 -9.46 4.89
N GLN A 15 -26.22 -8.43 4.29
CA GLN A 15 -27.16 -7.54 4.97
C GLN A 15 -28.45 -8.33 5.20
N GLN A 16 -28.59 -8.87 6.41
CA GLN A 16 -29.83 -9.47 6.89
C GLN A 16 -30.86 -8.34 7.01
N GLY A 17 -31.98 -8.49 6.31
CA GLY A 17 -32.91 -7.42 5.95
C GLY A 17 -33.21 -6.40 7.05
N GLY A 18 -33.03 -5.12 6.72
CA GLY A 18 -33.47 -3.97 7.50
C GLY A 18 -33.70 -2.81 6.54
N TYR A 19 -34.92 -2.27 6.52
CA TYR A 19 -35.32 -1.16 5.66
C TYR A 19 -34.50 0.10 6.00
N ALA A 20 -33.96 0.77 4.98
CA ALA A 20 -33.32 2.07 5.13
C ALA A 20 -34.39 3.13 5.45
N GLN A 21 -34.41 3.62 6.69
CA GLN A 21 -35.21 4.77 7.09
C GLN A 21 -34.51 6.06 6.66
N PHE A 22 -34.90 6.61 5.51
CA PHE A 22 -34.61 8.00 5.15
C PHE A 22 -35.62 8.90 5.88
N GLY A 23 -35.15 9.59 6.93
CA GLY A 23 -35.98 10.45 7.78
C GLY A 23 -35.23 11.72 8.19
N SER A 24 -35.83 12.85 7.83
CA SER A 24 -35.47 14.24 8.07
C SER A 24 -35.35 14.67 9.55
N GLY A 25 -34.50 15.68 9.80
CA GLY A 25 -34.41 16.46 11.06
C GLY A 25 -33.17 16.07 11.87
N VAL A 26 -32.42 16.95 12.55
CA VAL A 26 -32.65 18.31 13.02
C VAL A 26 -31.26 18.93 13.25
N ALA A 27 -31.09 20.22 12.92
CA ALA A 27 -29.92 20.99 13.29
C ALA A 27 -29.87 21.21 14.81
N GLY A 28 -28.72 20.94 15.43
CA GLY A 28 -28.43 21.36 16.80
C GLY A 28 -29.01 20.45 17.88
N ALA A 29 -28.35 19.32 18.15
CA ALA A 29 -28.49 18.63 19.41
C ALA A 29 -27.19 17.88 19.74
N GLN A 30 -26.60 18.24 20.88
CA GLN A 30 -25.71 17.44 21.71
C GLN A 30 -24.24 17.32 21.25
N GLN A 31 -23.38 18.31 21.49
CA GLN A 31 -22.63 18.39 22.75
C GLN A 31 -23.31 17.64 23.90
N VAL A 32 -22.81 16.44 24.23
CA VAL A 32 -23.23 15.48 25.28
C VAL A 32 -23.55 14.12 24.65
N ALA A 33 -22.50 13.36 24.33
CA ALA A 33 -22.48 11.89 24.29
C ALA A 33 -21.03 11.39 24.10
N TYR A 34 -20.10 11.93 24.91
CA TYR A 34 -18.95 11.12 25.33
C TYR A 34 -19.52 10.07 26.29
N GLN A 35 -19.31 8.78 25.99
CA GLN A 35 -20.02 7.60 26.56
C GLN A 35 -21.34 7.28 25.87
N THR A 36 -21.28 6.39 24.89
CA THR A 36 -22.27 5.31 24.76
C THR A 36 -21.70 4.26 23.80
N GLU A 37 -21.68 3.02 24.29
CA GLU A 37 -21.55 1.77 23.54
C GLU A 37 -20.21 1.55 22.81
N ALA A 38 -19.28 0.94 23.55
CA ALA A 38 -18.26 0.06 23.00
C ALA A 38 -18.93 -1.18 22.37
N TYR A 39 -19.62 -0.98 21.25
CA TYR A 39 -19.94 -2.07 20.34
C TYR A 39 -18.60 -2.54 19.79
N GLY A 40 -18.17 -3.73 20.23
CA GLY A 40 -16.91 -4.36 19.86
C GLY A 40 -16.81 -4.49 18.34
N TYR A 41 -16.31 -3.44 17.70
CA TYR A 41 -15.79 -3.53 16.37
C TYR A 41 -14.64 -4.53 16.46
N PRO A 42 -14.65 -5.64 15.70
CA PRO A 42 -13.50 -6.53 15.69
C PRO A 42 -12.28 -5.65 15.41
N PRO A 43 -11.17 -5.79 16.18
CA PRO A 43 -9.98 -5.02 15.90
C PRO A 43 -9.72 -5.20 14.41
N GLN A 44 -9.73 -4.08 13.67
CA GLN A 44 -9.43 -4.06 12.24
C GLN A 44 -7.95 -4.39 12.13
N THR A 45 -7.61 -5.67 12.31
CA THR A 45 -6.27 -6.23 12.21
C THR A 45 -5.86 -6.10 10.76
N GLY A 46 -5.33 -4.95 10.39
CA GLY A 46 -4.90 -4.67 9.02
C GLY A 46 -5.14 -3.24 8.54
N VAL A 47 -5.89 -2.40 9.26
CA VAL A 47 -5.87 -0.96 8.95
C VAL A 47 -4.65 -0.39 9.63
N SER A 48 -3.54 -0.39 8.89
CA SER A 48 -2.38 0.44 9.20
C SER A 48 -2.89 1.86 9.48
N ARG A 49 -2.40 2.47 10.56
CA ARG A 49 -2.71 3.87 10.86
C ARG A 49 -2.64 4.71 9.57
N PRO A 50 -3.54 5.70 9.38
CA PRO A 50 -3.42 6.64 8.26
C PRO A 50 -1.98 7.20 8.18
N MET A 51 -1.41 7.25 6.98
CA MET A 51 -0.05 7.72 6.79
C MET A 51 0.02 9.22 7.07
N THR A 52 0.96 9.64 7.92
CA THR A 52 1.18 11.06 8.23
C THR A 52 2.12 11.70 7.21
N ILE A 53 2.21 13.04 7.24
CA ILE A 53 3.16 13.79 6.42
C ILE A 53 4.60 13.35 6.69
N ASP A 54 4.94 13.11 7.95
CA ASP A 54 6.27 12.67 8.37
C ASP A 54 6.60 11.28 7.80
N ASP A 55 5.61 10.39 7.77
CA ASP A 55 5.75 9.05 7.20
C ASP A 55 6.00 9.12 5.68
N VAL A 56 5.27 9.98 4.97
CA VAL A 56 5.44 10.17 3.52
C VAL A 56 6.84 10.71 3.23
N VAL A 57 7.23 11.80 3.91
CA VAL A 57 8.54 12.46 3.72
C VAL A 57 9.67 11.48 3.99
N THR A 58 9.59 10.74 5.10
CA THR A 58 10.63 9.78 5.49
C THR A 58 10.74 8.64 4.48
N LYS A 59 9.61 8.05 4.06
CA LYS A 59 9.62 6.97 3.07
C LYS A 59 10.17 7.42 1.73
N THR A 60 9.73 8.58 1.23
CA THR A 60 10.26 9.15 -0.02
C THR A 60 11.73 9.51 0.09
N GLY A 61 12.15 10.06 1.23
CA GLY A 61 13.54 10.45 1.47
C GLY A 61 14.47 9.26 1.48
N ILE A 62 14.12 8.18 2.20
CA ILE A 62 14.93 6.97 2.29
C ILE A 62 15.01 6.27 0.93
N THR A 63 13.90 6.15 0.19
CA THR A 63 13.92 5.48 -1.12
C THR A 63 14.76 6.25 -2.14
N LEU A 64 14.65 7.59 -2.17
CA LEU A 64 15.47 8.43 -3.04
C LEU A 64 16.96 8.41 -2.64
N ALA A 65 17.26 8.41 -1.33
CA ALA A 65 18.62 8.32 -0.84
C ALA A 65 19.28 6.99 -1.26
N LEU A 66 18.55 5.87 -1.11
CA LEU A 66 19.03 4.56 -1.54
C LEU A 66 19.26 4.50 -3.05
N LEU A 67 18.28 4.93 -3.85
CA LEU A 67 18.38 4.96 -5.31
C LEU A 67 19.59 5.79 -5.75
N SER A 68 19.77 6.96 -5.16
CA SER A 68 20.89 7.86 -5.49
C SER A 68 22.23 7.23 -5.10
N ALA A 69 22.33 6.60 -3.93
CA ALA A 69 23.55 5.92 -3.50
C ALA A 69 23.94 4.78 -4.45
N VAL A 70 22.98 3.93 -4.84
CA VAL A 70 23.22 2.84 -5.79
C VAL A 70 23.59 3.36 -7.16
N ALA A 71 22.93 4.41 -7.65
CA ALA A 71 23.25 5.04 -8.93
C ALA A 71 24.68 5.59 -8.97
N VAL A 72 25.14 6.25 -7.90
CA VAL A 72 26.51 6.75 -7.77
C VAL A 72 27.53 5.61 -7.79
N VAL A 73 27.27 4.53 -7.04
CA VAL A 73 28.15 3.35 -7.03
C VAL A 73 28.21 2.70 -8.41
N SER A 74 27.05 2.48 -9.04
CA SER A 74 26.93 1.92 -10.39
C SER A 74 27.71 2.76 -11.41
N TYR A 75 27.58 4.08 -11.37
CA TYR A 75 28.30 5.00 -12.24
C TYR A 75 29.82 4.84 -12.14
N PHE A 76 30.38 4.86 -10.93
CA PHE A 76 31.83 4.74 -10.75
C PHE A 76 32.36 3.36 -11.16
N LEU A 77 31.62 2.28 -10.89
CA LEU A 77 31.99 0.94 -11.31
C LEU A 77 32.00 0.80 -12.84
N VAL A 78 30.98 1.32 -13.53
CA VAL A 78 30.91 1.32 -15.00
C VAL A 78 31.97 2.24 -15.61
N SER A 79 32.23 3.40 -15.00
CA SER A 79 33.30 4.30 -15.43
C SER A 79 34.69 3.65 -15.33
N ALA A 80 34.92 2.79 -14.34
CA ALA A 80 36.16 2.04 -14.20
C ALA A 80 36.22 0.82 -15.14
N ASN A 81 35.08 0.22 -15.46
CA ASN A 81 34.99 -0.92 -16.37
C ASN A 81 33.68 -0.91 -17.17
N ILE A 82 33.77 -0.48 -18.43
CA ILE A 82 32.62 -0.36 -19.33
C ILE A 82 31.92 -1.70 -19.60
N ALA A 83 32.61 -2.84 -19.43
CA ALA A 83 32.01 -4.16 -19.60
C ALA A 83 30.90 -4.44 -18.56
N LEU A 84 30.84 -3.69 -17.46
CA LEU A 84 29.78 -3.79 -16.45
C LEU A 84 28.48 -3.08 -16.85
N ALA A 85 28.51 -2.19 -17.86
CA ALA A 85 27.34 -1.40 -18.26
C ALA A 85 26.15 -2.29 -18.68
N MET A 86 26.39 -3.24 -19.58
CA MET A 86 25.36 -4.16 -20.06
C MET A 86 24.83 -5.09 -18.96
N PRO A 87 25.67 -5.79 -18.19
CA PRO A 87 25.21 -6.58 -17.04
C PRO A 87 24.35 -5.79 -16.06
N PHE A 88 24.77 -4.59 -15.63
CA PHE A 88 24.00 -3.78 -14.68
C PHE A 88 22.66 -3.34 -15.27
N THR A 89 22.66 -2.91 -16.53
CA THR A 89 21.42 -2.52 -17.21
C THR A 89 20.45 -3.70 -17.29
N LEU A 90 20.92 -4.89 -17.66
CA LEU A 90 20.09 -6.08 -17.77
C LEU A 90 19.56 -6.55 -16.41
N VAL A 91 20.39 -6.54 -15.37
CA VAL A 91 19.98 -6.90 -14.01
C VAL A 91 18.97 -5.90 -13.46
N GLY A 92 19.20 -4.60 -13.60
CA GLY A 92 18.27 -3.57 -13.17
C GLY A 92 16.94 -3.64 -13.93
N ALA A 93 16.98 -3.73 -15.25
CA ALA A 93 15.77 -3.79 -16.08
C ALA A 93 14.95 -5.06 -15.84
N LEU A 94 15.57 -6.24 -15.91
CA LEU A 94 14.86 -7.51 -15.76
C LEU A 94 14.50 -7.79 -14.30
N GLY A 95 15.40 -7.46 -13.37
CA GLY A 95 15.18 -7.61 -11.93
C GLY A 95 14.07 -6.68 -11.44
N GLY A 96 14.13 -5.39 -11.80
CA GLY A 96 13.10 -4.41 -11.48
C GLY A 96 11.74 -4.78 -12.06
N LEU A 97 11.71 -5.24 -13.32
CA LEU A 97 10.48 -5.73 -13.95
C LEU A 97 9.92 -6.95 -13.20
N ALA A 98 10.74 -7.96 -12.90
CA ALA A 98 10.30 -9.13 -12.16
C ALA A 98 9.76 -8.77 -10.76
N LEU A 99 10.42 -7.88 -10.03
CA LEU A 99 9.95 -7.40 -8.74
C LEU A 99 8.60 -6.69 -8.84
N VAL A 100 8.40 -5.81 -9.83
CA VAL A 100 7.13 -5.12 -10.04
C VAL A 100 6.01 -6.10 -10.37
N LEU A 101 6.28 -7.14 -11.16
CA LEU A 101 5.29 -8.19 -11.44
C LEU A 101 4.92 -8.95 -10.16
N ILE A 102 5.89 -9.31 -9.32
CA ILE A 102 5.65 -9.95 -8.02
C ILE A 102 4.83 -9.02 -7.11
N ALA A 103 5.16 -7.74 -7.05
CA ALA A 103 4.45 -6.75 -6.24
C ALA A 103 3.00 -6.60 -6.69
N THR A 104 2.78 -6.52 -8.01
CA THR A 104 1.47 -6.29 -8.62
C THR A 104 0.57 -7.51 -8.48
N PHE A 105 1.02 -8.68 -8.91
CA PHE A 105 0.22 -9.90 -8.83
C PHE A 105 0.07 -10.42 -7.40
N GLY A 106 1.09 -10.21 -6.56
CA GLY A 106 1.06 -10.56 -5.14
C GLY A 106 0.31 -9.57 -4.25
N ARG A 107 -0.12 -8.40 -4.79
CA ARG A 107 -0.68 -7.28 -4.01
C ARG A 107 0.20 -6.85 -2.84
N LYS A 108 1.51 -6.80 -3.07
CA LYS A 108 2.54 -6.47 -2.07
C LYS A 108 3.18 -5.09 -2.32
N GLN A 109 2.41 -4.16 -2.91
CA GLN A 109 2.88 -2.82 -3.24
C GLN A 109 3.34 -2.04 -2.00
N ASP A 110 2.73 -2.33 -0.85
CA ASP A 110 3.01 -1.66 0.42
C ASP A 110 4.18 -2.30 1.20
N ASN A 111 4.78 -3.37 0.66
CA ASN A 111 5.87 -4.07 1.34
C ASN A 111 7.17 -3.26 1.23
N PRO A 112 7.72 -2.75 2.35
CA PRO A 112 8.91 -1.91 2.33
C PRO A 112 10.12 -2.64 1.76
N ALA A 113 10.24 -3.95 1.97
CA ALA A 113 11.35 -4.73 1.41
C ALA A 113 11.30 -4.77 -0.12
N ILE A 114 10.11 -4.86 -0.71
CA ILE A 114 9.95 -4.84 -2.18
C ILE A 114 10.29 -3.47 -2.75
N VAL A 115 9.80 -2.39 -2.12
CA VAL A 115 10.07 -1.02 -2.56
C VAL A 115 11.56 -0.70 -2.48
N LEU A 116 12.23 -1.05 -1.37
CA LEU A 116 13.67 -0.80 -1.21
C LEU A 116 14.51 -1.67 -2.14
N SER A 117 14.10 -2.92 -2.40
CA SER A 117 14.79 -3.78 -3.36
C SER A 117 14.65 -3.24 -4.78
N TYR A 118 13.48 -2.72 -5.14
CA TYR A 118 13.26 -2.08 -6.44
C TYR A 118 14.11 -0.81 -6.60
N ALA A 119 14.22 0.02 -5.55
CA ALA A 119 15.07 1.20 -5.59
C ALA A 119 16.57 0.89 -5.70
N ALA A 120 16.98 -0.33 -5.32
CA ALA A 120 18.37 -0.78 -5.38
C ALA A 120 18.74 -1.49 -6.70
N LEU A 121 17.77 -1.76 -7.58
CA LEU A 121 17.97 -2.39 -8.89
C LEU A 121 17.95 -1.34 -9.99
#